data_AF-A0A1M6WBS4-F1
#
_entry.id   AF-A0A1M6WBS4-F1
#
_cell.length_a   1.000
_cell.length_b   1.000
_cell.length_c   1.000
_cell.angle_alpha   90.00
_cell.angle_beta   90.00
_cell.angle_gamma   90.00
#
_symmetry.space_group_name_H-M   'P 1'
#
loop_
_entity.id
_entity.type
_entity.pdbx_description
1 polymer ?
#
loop_
_entity_poly.entity_id
_entity_poly.type
_entity_poly.pdbx_seq_one_letter_code
_entity_poly.pdbx_strand_id
1 'polypeptide(L)'
;MDTKRFVHLATSLALLISTPCHAQESLVTYKSLSPAIALELAQAALLDCQKRGYQAAVAVVDRFGVVQVILRDRYAGPHTPATASGKAWTAATFRSSTSNLFMDAIQSKLDF
;
A
#
# COMPACT_ATOMS: atom_id res chain seq x y z
N MET A 1 -65.22 -18.51 8.91
CA MET A 1 -63.85 -18.14 9.34
C MET A 1 -63.21 -17.42 8.17
N ASP A 2 -63.07 -16.10 8.33
CA ASP A 2 -62.99 -15.14 7.22
C ASP A 2 -61.61 -15.15 6.54
N THR A 3 -61.56 -15.64 5.31
CA THR A 3 -60.39 -15.63 4.40
C THR A 3 -59.75 -14.25 4.29
N LYS A 4 -60.53 -13.17 4.43
CA LYS A 4 -60.03 -11.78 4.43
C LYS A 4 -59.14 -11.46 5.63
N ARG A 5 -59.45 -11.98 6.83
CA ARG A 5 -58.63 -11.79 8.04
C ARG A 5 -57.28 -12.50 7.94
N PHE A 6 -57.25 -13.66 7.26
CA PHE A 6 -56.03 -14.42 7.03
C PHE A 6 -55.10 -13.71 6.02
N VAL A 7 -55.66 -13.09 4.99
CA VAL A 7 -54.89 -12.29 4.01
C VAL A 7 -54.28 -11.05 4.68
N HIS A 8 -55.04 -10.34 5.52
CA HIS A 8 -54.51 -9.18 6.24
C HIS A 8 -53.37 -9.54 7.22
N LEU A 9 -53.50 -10.67 7.92
CA LEU A 9 -52.47 -11.16 8.84
C LEU A 9 -51.18 -11.57 8.10
N ALA A 10 -51.30 -12.19 6.93
CA ALA A 10 -50.17 -12.56 6.08
C ALA A 10 -49.44 -11.32 5.52
N THR A 11 -50.17 -10.28 5.10
CA THR A 11 -49.55 -9.02 4.64
C THR A 11 -48.84 -8.25 5.75
N SER A 12 -49.33 -8.27 7.00
CA SER A 12 -48.62 -7.64 8.12
C SER A 12 -47.32 -8.35 8.48
N LEU A 13 -47.27 -9.68 8.31
CA LEU A 13 -46.09 -10.47 8.64
C LEU A 13 -44.97 -10.28 7.60
N ALA A 14 -45.30 -10.09 6.32
CA ALA A 14 -44.32 -9.84 5.26
C ALA A 14 -43.54 -8.52 5.43
N LEU A 15 -44.16 -7.50 6.04
CA LEU A 15 -43.50 -6.21 6.31
C LEU A 15 -42.43 -6.29 7.42
N LEU A 16 -42.55 -7.27 8.33
CA LEU A 16 -41.64 -7.43 9.48
C LEU A 16 -40.36 -8.21 9.13
N ILE A 17 -40.27 -8.82 7.94
CA ILE A 17 -39.13 -9.65 7.50
C ILE A 17 -38.24 -8.88 6.51
N SER A 18 -38.49 -7.59 6.29
CA SER A 18 -37.63 -6.75 5.45
C SER A 18 -36.31 -6.47 6.18
N THR A 19 -35.30 -7.32 6.00
CA THR A 19 -33.94 -7.05 6.42
C THR A 19 -33.41 -5.82 5.65
N PRO A 20 -32.87 -4.79 6.32
CA PRO A 20 -32.24 -3.69 5.61
C PRO A 20 -31.02 -4.24 4.85
N CYS A 21 -31.08 -4.14 3.52
CA CYS A 21 -29.91 -4.31 2.67
C CYS A 21 -28.97 -3.13 2.95
N HIS A 22 -27.97 -3.32 3.79
CA HIS A 22 -26.88 -2.35 3.91
C HIS A 22 -26.10 -2.37 2.60
N ALA A 23 -26.24 -1.31 1.81
CA ALA A 23 -25.36 -1.07 0.66
C ALA A 23 -23.92 -1.01 1.17
N GLN A 24 -23.02 -1.75 0.52
CA GLN A 24 -21.59 -1.68 0.82
C GLN A 24 -21.13 -0.22 0.68
N GLU A 25 -20.47 0.32 1.72
CA GLU A 25 -19.89 1.67 1.68
C GLU A 25 -19.03 1.81 0.41
N SER A 26 -19.38 2.73 -0.48
CA SER A 26 -18.72 2.89 -1.79
C SER A 26 -17.32 3.52 -1.68
N LEU A 27 -16.98 4.06 -0.51
CA LEU A 27 -15.73 4.73 -0.22
C LEU A 27 -14.88 3.89 0.72
N VAL A 28 -13.58 3.84 0.44
CA VAL A 28 -12.61 3.11 1.25
C VAL A 28 -11.63 4.10 1.86
N THR A 29 -11.44 4.00 3.18
CA THR A 29 -10.45 4.78 3.92
C THR A 29 -9.12 4.05 3.93
N TYR A 30 -8.03 4.79 3.70
CA TYR A 30 -6.67 4.28 3.77
C TYR A 30 -5.78 5.16 4.64
N LYS A 31 -4.75 4.54 5.24
CA LYS A 31 -3.64 5.28 5.83
C LYS A 31 -2.64 5.63 4.73
N SER A 32 -2.23 6.89 4.67
CA SER A 32 -1.20 7.37 3.75
C SER A 32 -0.04 7.96 4.53
N LEU A 33 1.16 7.86 3.95
CA LEU A 33 2.36 8.48 4.47
C LEU A 33 2.27 10.00 4.26
N SER A 34 2.51 10.80 5.30
CA SER A 34 2.56 12.26 5.15
C SER A 34 3.91 12.68 4.55
N PRO A 35 3.96 13.78 3.77
CA PRO A 35 5.22 14.27 3.20
C PRO A 35 6.28 14.61 4.25
N ALA A 36 5.87 15.11 5.43
CA ALA A 36 6.79 15.43 6.52
C ALA A 36 7.53 14.18 7.04
N ILE A 37 6.79 13.09 7.29
CA ILE A 37 7.39 11.82 7.73
C ILE A 37 8.21 11.20 6.59
N ALA A 38 7.76 11.29 5.34
CA ALA A 38 8.54 10.81 4.20
C ALA A 38 9.91 11.50 4.10
N LEU A 39 9.98 12.81 4.37
CA LEU A 39 11.22 13.57 4.39
C LEU A 39 12.13 13.16 5.55
N GLU A 40 11.57 13.03 6.76
CA GLU A 40 12.31 12.57 7.94
C GLU A 40 12.93 11.18 7.71
N LEU A 41 12.15 10.24 7.15
CA LEU A 41 12.62 8.91 6.80
C LEU A 41 13.77 8.96 5.78
N ALA A 42 13.63 9.77 4.73
CA ALA A 42 14.66 9.89 3.70
C ALA A 42 15.96 10.48 4.28
N GLN A 43 15.86 11.49 5.15
CA GLN A 43 17.00 12.10 5.83
C GLN A 43 17.69 11.11 6.78
N ALA A 44 16.93 10.39 7.60
CA ALA A 44 17.47 9.40 8.53
C ALA A 44 18.22 8.28 7.79
N ALA A 45 17.66 7.75 6.70
CA ALA A 45 18.31 6.73 5.89
C ALA A 45 19.58 7.25 5.18
N LEU A 46 19.56 8.47 4.67
CA LEU A 46 20.73 9.09 4.05
C LEU A 46 21.85 9.30 5.07
N LEU A 47 21.52 9.80 6.26
CA LEU A 47 22.48 9.98 7.36
C LEU A 47 23.09 8.65 7.83
N ASP A 48 22.30 7.57 7.89
CA ASP A 48 22.84 6.24 8.19
C ASP A 48 23.83 5.77 7.12
N CYS A 49 23.48 5.94 5.83
CA CYS A 49 24.37 5.61 4.73
C CYS A 49 25.69 6.40 4.81
N GLN A 50 25.61 7.70 5.11
CA GLN A 50 26.79 8.56 5.28
C GLN A 50 27.65 8.12 6.48
N LYS A 51 27.05 7.81 7.63
CA LYS A 51 27.77 7.29 8.82
C LYS A 51 28.53 6.01 8.52
N ARG A 52 28.01 5.19 7.62
CA ARG A 52 28.66 3.95 7.15
C ARG A 52 29.68 4.17 6.03
N GLY A 53 29.90 5.42 5.60
CA GLY A 53 30.88 5.78 4.57
C GLY A 53 30.37 5.64 3.13
N TYR A 54 29.07 5.46 2.92
CA TYR A 54 28.48 5.35 1.58
C TYR A 54 27.95 6.69 1.08
N GLN A 55 27.96 6.85 -0.25
CA GLN A 55 27.38 7.99 -0.95
C GLN A 55 26.18 7.47 -1.76
N ALA A 56 24.96 7.78 -1.29
CA ALA A 56 23.75 7.12 -1.79
C ALA A 56 22.72 8.12 -2.31
N ALA A 57 21.72 7.59 -3.01
CA ALA A 57 20.43 8.24 -3.19
C ALA A 57 19.37 7.45 -2.45
N VAL A 58 18.46 8.15 -1.78
CA VAL A 58 17.32 7.59 -1.06
C VAL A 58 16.05 8.12 -1.71
N ALA A 59 15.12 7.22 -2.01
CA ALA A 59 13.80 7.57 -2.50
C ALA A 59 12.74 6.94 -1.59
N VAL A 60 11.68 7.68 -1.30
CA VAL A 60 10.52 7.22 -0.54
C VAL A 60 9.31 7.24 -1.44
N VAL A 61 8.64 6.09 -1.55
CA VAL A 61 7.44 5.88 -2.36
C VAL A 61 6.29 5.51 -1.43
N ASP A 62 5.13 6.11 -1.63
CA ASP A 62 3.94 5.79 -0.87
C ASP A 62 3.25 4.50 -1.35
N ARG A 63 2.18 4.11 -0.68
CA ARG A 63 1.39 2.92 -1.03
C ARG A 63 0.75 2.99 -2.42
N PHE A 64 0.58 4.17 -2.99
CA PHE A 64 0.01 4.38 -4.31
C PHE A 64 1.05 4.29 -5.43
N GLY A 65 2.31 4.00 -5.08
CA GLY A 65 3.40 3.91 -6.05
C GLY A 65 3.90 5.29 -6.48
N VAL A 66 3.56 6.36 -5.76
CA VAL A 66 4.01 7.71 -6.07
C VAL A 66 5.23 8.06 -5.22
N VAL A 67 6.27 8.58 -5.88
CA VAL A 67 7.47 9.08 -5.19
C VAL A 67 7.11 10.35 -4.43
N GLN A 68 7.36 10.34 -3.12
CA GLN A 68 7.12 11.47 -2.23
C GLN A 68 8.40 12.31 -2.03
N VAL A 69 9.55 11.65 -1.89
CA VAL A 69 10.84 12.31 -1.62
C VAL A 69 11.97 11.58 -2.35
N ILE A 70 12.91 12.34 -2.89
CA ILE A 70 14.22 11.86 -3.36
C ILE A 70 15.30 12.75 -2.78
N LEU A 71 16.28 12.15 -2.11
CA LEU A 71 17.52 12.80 -1.67
C LEU A 71 18.70 12.10 -2.32
N ARG A 72 19.70 12.87 -2.78
CA ARG A 72 20.93 12.35 -3.38
C ARG A 72 22.12 13.01 -2.72
N ASP A 73 23.08 12.20 -2.28
CA ASP A 73 24.37 12.69 -1.83
C ASP A 73 25.15 13.39 -2.95
N ARG A 74 26.00 14.34 -2.56
CA ARG A 74 26.84 15.10 -3.49
C ARG A 74 27.63 14.19 -4.44
N TYR A 75 28.25 13.13 -3.91
CA TYR A 75 29.13 12.23 -4.65
C TYR A 75 28.45 10.94 -5.14
N ALA A 76 27.15 10.78 -4.94
CA ALA A 76 26.42 9.63 -5.48
C ALA A 76 26.30 9.73 -7.01
N GLY A 77 26.50 8.62 -7.71
CA GLY A 77 26.46 8.56 -9.17
C GLY A 77 25.11 8.96 -9.77
N PRO A 78 25.05 9.41 -11.04
CA PRO A 78 23.85 9.98 -11.66
C PRO A 78 22.69 8.98 -11.82
N HIS A 79 22.98 7.68 -11.86
CA HIS A 79 21.97 6.62 -11.95
C HIS A 79 21.27 6.37 -10.60
N THR A 80 21.88 6.75 -9.49
CA THR A 80 21.40 6.37 -8.15
C THR A 80 19.99 6.85 -7.81
N PRO A 81 19.51 8.06 -8.19
CA PRO A 81 18.12 8.46 -7.92
C PRO A 81 17.10 7.60 -8.66
N ALA A 82 17.36 7.29 -9.93
CA ALA A 82 16.48 6.44 -10.73
C ALA A 82 16.46 5.01 -10.18
N THR A 83 17.63 4.46 -9.81
CA THR A 83 17.73 3.15 -9.15
C THR A 83 17.00 3.11 -7.81
N ALA A 84 17.17 4.13 -6.96
CA ALA A 84 16.51 4.20 -5.66
C ALA A 84 14.98 4.28 -5.83
N SER A 85 14.51 5.11 -6.77
CA SER A 85 13.08 5.26 -7.08
C SER A 85 12.48 3.94 -7.59
N GLY A 86 13.16 3.26 -8.52
CA GLY A 86 12.73 1.96 -9.03
C GLY A 86 12.67 0.90 -7.93
N LYS A 87 13.68 0.84 -7.05
CA LYS A 87 13.67 -0.09 -5.90
C LYS A 87 12.53 0.19 -4.93
N ALA A 88 12.31 1.46 -4.58
CA ALA A 88 11.23 1.87 -3.67
C ALA A 88 9.84 1.54 -4.26
N TRP A 89 9.64 1.80 -5.55
CA TRP A 89 8.40 1.48 -6.26
C TRP A 89 8.13 -0.03 -6.31
N THR A 90 9.15 -0.82 -6.65
CA THR A 90 9.05 -2.29 -6.66
C THR A 90 8.72 -2.80 -5.26
N ALA A 91 9.41 -2.29 -4.23
CA ALA A 91 9.16 -2.72 -2.86
C ALA A 91 7.74 -2.39 -2.38
N ALA A 92 7.22 -1.20 -2.72
CA ALA A 92 5.84 -0.81 -2.40
C ALA A 92 4.81 -1.68 -3.15
N THR A 93 5.07 -1.99 -4.42
CA THR A 93 4.17 -2.76 -5.28
C THR A 93 4.07 -4.23 -4.85
N PHE A 94 5.21 -4.89 -4.65
CA PHE A 94 5.27 -6.30 -4.27
C PHE A 94 5.17 -6.53 -2.75
N ARG A 95 5.14 -5.46 -1.96
CA ARG A 95 5.11 -5.49 -0.49
C ARG A 95 6.24 -6.34 0.11
N SER A 96 7.40 -6.33 -0.52
CA SER A 96 8.58 -7.11 -0.15
C SER A 96 9.83 -6.33 -0.53
N SER A 97 10.95 -6.53 0.17
CA SER A 97 12.20 -5.88 -0.21
C SER A 97 12.68 -6.41 -1.57
N THR A 98 13.33 -5.56 -2.37
CA THR A 98 13.86 -6.01 -3.67
C THR A 98 14.90 -7.11 -3.55
N SER A 99 15.60 -7.18 -2.41
CA SER A 99 16.52 -8.29 -2.13
C SER A 99 15.78 -9.60 -1.92
N ASN A 100 14.63 -9.58 -1.22
CA ASN A 100 13.85 -10.79 -1.01
C ASN A 100 13.23 -11.28 -2.32
N LEU A 101 12.65 -10.37 -3.12
CA LEU A 101 12.14 -10.72 -4.46
C LEU A 101 13.20 -11.36 -5.37
N PHE A 102 14.44 -10.89 -5.26
CA PHE A 102 15.56 -11.47 -5.98
C PHE A 102 15.88 -12.90 -5.50
N MET A 103 15.84 -13.14 -4.18
CA MET A 103 16.05 -14.48 -3.62
C MET A 103 14.93 -15.45 -4.00
N ASP A 104 13.66 -15.00 -3.96
CA ASP A 104 12.51 -15.80 -4.38
C ASP A 104 12.62 -16.22 -5.86
N ALA A 105 13.05 -15.28 -6.71
CA ALA A 105 13.27 -15.56 -8.13
C ALA A 105 14.40 -16.59 -8.34
N ILE A 106 15.47 -16.53 -7.55
CA ILE A 106 16.53 -17.54 -7.60
C ILE A 106 16.01 -18.91 -7.16
N GLN A 107 15.30 -18.99 -6.03
CA GLN A 107 14.79 -20.25 -5.48
C GLN A 107 13.85 -20.94 -6.48
N SER A 108 12.93 -20.19 -7.09
CA SER A 108 12.02 -20.73 -8.11
C SER A 108 12.73 -21.37 -9.31
N LYS A 109 13.97 -20.96 -9.60
CA LYS A 109 14.79 -21.50 -10.68
C LYS A 109 15.61 -22.72 -10.27
N LEU A 110 15.82 -22.92 -8.97
CA LEU A 110 16.49 -24.09 -8.40
C LEU A 110 15.49 -25.24 -8.15
N ASP A 111 14.21 -24.90 -7.99
CA ASP A 111 13.12 -25.86 -7.82
C ASP A 111 12.65 -26.48 -9.17
N PHE A 112 13.25 -26.08 -10.29
CA PHE A 112 13.06 -26.62 -11.65
C PHE A 112 14.30 -27.38 -12.11
#